data_AF-A0A0S9PK71-F1
#
_entry.id   AF-A0A0S9PK71-F1
#
_cell.length_a   1.000
_cell.length_b   1.000
_cell.length_c   1.000
_cell.angle_alpha   90.00
_cell.angle_beta   90.00
_cell.angle_gamma   90.00
#
_symmetry.space_group_name_H-M   'P 1'
#
loop_
_entity.id
_entity.type
_entity.pdbx_description
1 polymer ?
#
loop_
_entity_poly.entity_id
_entity_poly.type
_entity_poly.pdbx_seq_one_letter_code
_entity_poly.pdbx_strand_id
1 'polypeptide(L)'
;MIAMLIASVVLCLSVVLGGSALGASAAETTVSTSTTTEQSILAWVRSDADKVGVANVSITVEGDGGTETAVTGEDGKAVIPVSEPGTYTVTIDEDALPVETGYPRPSSNPAEVEVFAGNTEVPAIFFLSPDNAKGAVAAPSDTATSTPTPGADGEAGTTTTTAPVTADTFWLRFWPQLVTGLIFGLLIALAAIGASLIYGTTGLNNFAHGELVTFGALMAYLFSGIIGLPAVIAIPAAMVLGGLFGWAQDAGIWRPLRKRGLGLIPMMIVTIGLSLALRYVFVLLFGPDRLTLPNSTKPFLVIGSVSLKFTDVAGAIIAIVVILGVALVLTKTKIGKAMRAVSDNRALASASGINVERVIRVVWVGSGALAALAGVYVGYYQSLRWDTGASILLLIFAAITLGGLGSAYGALVGAVVIGLIMNLSTLWIPENLKFVAPLVLMIIILLVRPQGILGRKERVG
;
A
#
# COMPACT_ATOMS: atom_id res chain seq x y z
N MET A 1 32.58 -20.17 4.82
CA MET A 1 31.37 -19.65 5.49
C MET A 1 30.36 -19.05 4.50
N ILE A 2 30.75 -18.11 3.63
CA ILE A 2 29.84 -17.46 2.65
C ILE A 2 29.26 -18.46 1.62
N ALA A 3 30.07 -19.37 1.08
CA ALA A 3 29.59 -20.39 0.13
C ALA A 3 28.58 -21.38 0.77
N MET A 4 28.75 -21.68 2.06
CA MET A 4 27.85 -22.55 2.82
C MET A 4 26.50 -21.85 3.09
N LEU A 5 26.52 -20.54 3.34
CA LEU A 5 25.30 -19.76 3.54
C LEU A 5 24.50 -19.61 2.24
N ILE A 6 25.19 -19.39 1.11
CA ILE A 6 24.57 -19.33 -0.22
C ILE A 6 23.98 -20.70 -0.59
N ALA A 7 24.70 -21.79 -0.31
CA ALA A 7 24.19 -23.14 -0.53
C ALA A 7 22.96 -23.44 0.34
N SER A 8 22.94 -23.05 1.62
CA SER A 8 21.77 -23.21 2.48
C SER A 8 20.56 -22.40 2.02
N VAL A 9 20.75 -21.17 1.53
CA VAL A 9 19.65 -20.34 1.02
C VAL A 9 19.09 -20.90 -0.28
N VAL A 10 19.94 -21.38 -1.19
CA VAL A 10 19.51 -22.04 -2.45
C VAL A 10 18.83 -23.37 -2.17
N LEU A 11 19.32 -24.16 -1.20
CA LEU A 11 18.72 -25.42 -0.80
C LEU A 11 17.33 -25.21 -0.15
N CYS A 12 17.18 -24.24 0.75
CA CYS A 12 15.89 -23.88 1.32
C CYS A 12 14.90 -23.39 0.25
N LEU A 13 15.36 -22.65 -0.76
CA LEU A 13 14.50 -22.18 -1.85
C LEU A 13 14.05 -23.34 -2.77
N SER A 14 14.90 -24.34 -2.98
CA SER A 14 14.57 -25.52 -3.78
C SER A 14 13.58 -26.48 -3.10
N VAL A 15 13.60 -26.58 -1.77
CA VAL A 15 12.64 -27.40 -0.99
C VAL A 15 11.24 -26.79 -1.01
N VAL A 16 11.13 -25.46 -1.06
CA VAL A 16 9.83 -24.76 -1.18
C VAL A 16 9.23 -24.89 -2.59
N LEU A 17 10.07 -25.11 -3.61
CA LEU A 17 9.64 -25.25 -5.01
C LEU A 17 9.46 -26.72 -5.47
N GLY A 18 9.94 -27.71 -4.70
CA GLY A 18 10.02 -29.12 -5.13
C GLY A 18 9.09 -30.11 -4.41
N GLY A 19 8.23 -29.66 -3.50
CA GLY A 19 7.37 -30.54 -2.69
C GLY A 19 6.01 -30.81 -3.31
N SER A 20 5.72 -32.10 -3.57
CA SER A 20 4.42 -32.75 -3.84
C SER A 20 3.96 -32.90 -5.30
N ALA A 21 4.46 -33.94 -5.96
CA ALA A 21 3.72 -34.72 -6.94
C ALA A 21 3.84 -36.21 -6.55
N LEU A 22 2.85 -36.71 -5.81
CA LEU A 22 2.62 -38.15 -5.59
C LEU A 22 1.13 -38.39 -5.89
N GLY A 23 0.90 -39.24 -6.88
CA GLY A 23 -0.36 -39.36 -7.60
C GLY A 23 -1.51 -39.97 -6.80
N ALA A 24 -2.72 -39.55 -7.16
CA ALA A 24 -3.95 -40.28 -6.93
C ALA A 24 -4.70 -40.40 -8.27
N SER A 25 -5.09 -41.63 -8.57
CA SER A 25 -5.79 -42.08 -9.77
C SER A 25 -7.12 -41.36 -9.97
N ALA A 26 -7.37 -40.85 -11.17
CA ALA A 26 -8.69 -40.37 -11.61
C ALA A 26 -9.60 -41.57 -11.92
N ALA A 27 -10.83 -41.54 -11.41
CA ALA A 27 -11.96 -42.29 -11.96
C ALA A 27 -12.72 -41.35 -12.91
N GLU A 28 -13.01 -41.82 -14.12
CA GLU A 28 -13.79 -41.13 -15.13
C GLU A 28 -15.21 -40.81 -14.63
N THR A 29 -15.67 -39.59 -14.90
CA THR A 29 -17.09 -39.37 -15.19
C THR A 29 -17.22 -38.31 -16.28
N THR A 30 -17.80 -38.75 -17.37
CA THR A 30 -18.15 -38.04 -18.60
C THR A 30 -19.07 -36.85 -18.36
N VAL A 31 -18.75 -35.65 -18.88
CA VAL A 31 -19.75 -34.69 -19.40
C VAL A 31 -19.14 -33.86 -20.55
N SER A 32 -19.81 -34.00 -21.70
CA SER A 32 -19.95 -33.15 -22.89
C SER A 32 -19.08 -31.90 -23.10
N THR A 33 -18.46 -31.88 -24.27
CA THR A 33 -17.81 -30.75 -24.95
C THR A 33 -18.80 -29.74 -25.56
N SER A 34 -18.59 -28.44 -25.32
CA SER A 34 -18.67 -27.32 -26.29
C SER A 34 -18.43 -25.99 -25.54
N THR A 35 -17.23 -25.41 -25.52
CA THR A 35 -16.77 -24.32 -26.42
C THR A 35 -17.77 -23.17 -26.57
N THR A 36 -17.65 -22.13 -25.74
CA THR A 36 -17.59 -20.67 -26.06
C THR A 36 -17.34 -19.93 -24.74
N THR A 37 -16.37 -19.03 -24.68
CA THR A 37 -16.06 -18.23 -23.49
C THR A 37 -17.11 -17.14 -23.32
N GLU A 38 -18.19 -17.45 -22.60
CA GLU A 38 -19.26 -16.49 -22.29
C GLU A 38 -18.92 -15.71 -21.01
N GLN A 39 -19.13 -14.39 -21.05
CA GLN A 39 -19.06 -13.55 -19.84
C GLN A 39 -20.22 -13.95 -18.93
N SER A 40 -20.06 -13.93 -17.61
CA SER A 40 -21.14 -14.34 -16.70
C SER A 40 -21.26 -13.44 -15.47
N ILE A 41 -22.49 -13.22 -15.03
CA ILE A 41 -22.82 -12.63 -13.73
C ILE A 41 -23.02 -13.76 -12.73
N LEU A 42 -22.31 -13.66 -11.61
CA LEU A 42 -22.45 -14.56 -10.48
C LEU A 42 -23.34 -13.94 -9.42
N ALA A 43 -24.59 -14.37 -9.37
CA ALA A 43 -25.53 -13.92 -8.34
C ALA A 43 -25.47 -14.85 -7.12
N TRP A 44 -25.30 -14.27 -5.94
CA TRP A 44 -25.33 -14.98 -4.66
C TRP A 44 -26.51 -14.51 -3.82
N VAL A 45 -27.34 -15.45 -3.39
CA VAL A 45 -28.45 -15.19 -2.47
C VAL A 45 -28.17 -15.91 -1.16
N ARG A 46 -28.01 -15.15 -0.08
CA ARG A 46 -27.65 -15.70 1.23
C ARG A 46 -28.55 -15.14 2.33
N SER A 47 -28.90 -15.98 3.30
CA SER A 47 -29.50 -15.53 4.56
C SER A 47 -28.49 -14.69 5.34
N ASP A 48 -28.91 -13.52 5.84
CA ASP A 48 -28.06 -12.62 6.63
C ASP A 48 -27.74 -13.22 8.00
N ALA A 49 -28.67 -14.01 8.55
CA ALA A 49 -28.57 -14.65 9.86
C ALA A 49 -27.56 -15.82 9.89
N ASP A 50 -27.67 -16.76 8.96
CA ASP A 50 -26.87 -18.00 8.99
C ASP A 50 -25.75 -18.04 7.93
N LYS A 51 -25.70 -17.04 7.04
CA LYS A 51 -24.77 -16.97 5.89
C LYS A 51 -24.82 -18.18 4.94
N VAL A 52 -25.85 -19.01 5.06
CA VAL A 52 -26.16 -20.16 4.19
C VAL A 52 -26.80 -19.65 2.89
N GLY A 53 -26.44 -20.27 1.76
CA GLY A 53 -27.04 -20.01 0.46
C GLY A 53 -28.49 -20.46 0.40
N VAL A 54 -29.36 -19.64 -0.20
CA VAL A 54 -30.78 -19.98 -0.35
C VAL A 54 -31.01 -20.52 -1.76
N ALA A 55 -31.42 -21.79 -1.84
CA ALA A 55 -31.68 -22.49 -3.08
C ALA A 55 -33.07 -22.16 -3.65
N ASN A 56 -33.25 -22.41 -4.95
CA ASN A 56 -34.52 -22.27 -5.68
C ASN A 56 -35.08 -20.84 -5.75
N VAL A 57 -34.21 -19.83 -5.71
CA VAL A 57 -34.60 -18.41 -5.88
C VAL A 57 -34.43 -18.03 -7.35
N SER A 58 -35.49 -17.54 -7.99
CA SER A 58 -35.43 -16.98 -9.35
C SER A 58 -34.79 -15.59 -9.33
N ILE A 59 -33.79 -15.40 -10.19
CA ILE A 59 -33.08 -14.15 -10.40
C ILE A 59 -33.23 -13.77 -11.86
N THR A 60 -33.68 -12.54 -12.09
CA THR A 60 -33.84 -11.95 -13.41
C THR A 60 -32.76 -10.90 -13.61
N VAL A 61 -32.02 -11.00 -14.71
CA VAL A 61 -31.02 -10.01 -15.13
C VAL A 61 -31.55 -9.32 -16.38
N GLU A 62 -31.64 -8.00 -16.36
CA GLU A 62 -32.11 -7.19 -17.48
C GLU A 62 -31.05 -6.14 -17.85
N GLY A 63 -30.63 -6.08 -19.11
CA GLY A 63 -29.68 -5.07 -19.59
C GLY A 63 -29.56 -5.04 -21.10
N ASP A 64 -28.52 -4.37 -21.61
CA ASP A 64 -28.33 -4.09 -23.03
C ASP A 64 -28.24 -5.36 -23.91
N GLY A 65 -27.86 -6.51 -23.32
CA GLY A 65 -27.79 -7.82 -23.99
C GLY A 65 -29.05 -8.69 -23.91
N GLY A 66 -30.14 -8.23 -23.30
CA GLY A 66 -31.40 -8.97 -23.14
C GLY A 66 -31.78 -9.30 -21.70
N THR A 67 -32.87 -10.06 -21.54
CA THR A 67 -33.38 -10.52 -20.23
C THR A 67 -33.12 -12.00 -20.06
N GLU A 68 -32.35 -12.38 -19.04
CA GLU A 68 -32.10 -13.79 -18.70
C GLU A 68 -32.54 -14.09 -17.27
N THR A 69 -33.10 -15.29 -17.07
CA THR A 69 -33.53 -15.77 -15.76
C THR A 69 -32.77 -17.02 -15.38
N ALA A 70 -32.26 -17.06 -14.15
CA ALA A 70 -31.60 -18.23 -13.59
C ALA A 70 -32.12 -18.51 -12.17
N VAL A 71 -32.03 -19.77 -11.76
CA VAL A 71 -32.45 -20.23 -10.43
C VAL A 71 -31.20 -20.57 -9.62
N THR A 72 -31.17 -20.18 -8.35
CA THR A 72 -30.04 -20.49 -7.45
C THR A 72 -29.97 -21.99 -7.13
N GLY A 73 -28.76 -22.55 -7.18
CA GLY A 73 -28.46 -23.92 -6.76
C GLY A 73 -28.49 -24.11 -5.23
N GLU A 74 -28.22 -25.32 -4.76
CA GLU A 74 -28.19 -25.67 -3.32
C GLU A 74 -27.20 -24.85 -2.48
N ASP A 75 -26.20 -24.24 -3.13
CA ASP A 75 -25.20 -23.35 -2.56
C ASP A 75 -25.60 -21.86 -2.57
N GLY A 76 -26.82 -21.54 -3.05
CA GLY A 76 -27.33 -20.18 -3.19
C GLY A 76 -26.67 -19.39 -4.33
N LYS A 77 -26.01 -20.08 -5.27
CA LYS A 77 -25.31 -19.49 -6.42
C LYS A 77 -26.15 -19.64 -7.70
N ALA A 78 -26.25 -18.58 -8.49
CA ALA A 78 -26.73 -18.62 -9.86
C ALA A 78 -25.67 -18.03 -10.80
N VAL A 79 -25.41 -18.70 -11.91
CA VAL A 79 -24.50 -18.25 -12.97
C VAL A 79 -25.35 -17.87 -14.17
N ILE A 80 -25.31 -16.60 -14.56
CA ILE A 80 -26.13 -16.06 -15.66
C ILE A 80 -25.15 -15.61 -16.75
N PRO A 81 -25.14 -16.27 -17.92
CA PRO A 81 -24.30 -15.81 -19.03
C PRO A 81 -24.79 -14.45 -19.52
N VAL A 82 -23.87 -13.66 -20.03
CA VAL A 82 -24.13 -12.31 -20.53
C VAL A 82 -23.43 -12.15 -21.86
N SER A 83 -24.19 -11.74 -22.87
CA SER A 83 -23.71 -11.69 -24.26
C SER A 83 -22.92 -10.42 -24.59
N GLU A 84 -23.19 -9.29 -23.93
CA GLU A 84 -22.57 -7.99 -24.24
C GLU A 84 -22.10 -7.23 -22.98
N PRO A 85 -20.97 -6.50 -23.01
CA PRO A 85 -20.58 -5.58 -21.94
C PRO A 85 -21.57 -4.42 -21.82
N GLY A 86 -22.07 -4.13 -20.62
CA GLY A 86 -23.09 -3.12 -20.40
C GLY A 86 -23.51 -3.02 -18.93
N THR A 87 -24.49 -2.17 -18.65
CA THR A 87 -25.10 -2.07 -17.32
C THR A 87 -26.27 -3.04 -17.23
N TYR A 88 -26.24 -3.92 -16.24
CA TYR A 88 -27.27 -4.93 -16.00
C TYR A 88 -27.95 -4.68 -14.66
N THR A 89 -29.27 -4.78 -14.66
CA THR A 89 -30.13 -4.69 -13.48
C THR A 89 -30.48 -6.10 -13.04
N VAL A 90 -30.01 -6.51 -11.87
CA VAL A 90 -30.26 -7.83 -11.30
C VAL A 90 -31.39 -7.71 -10.27
N THR A 91 -32.49 -8.42 -10.51
CA THR A 91 -33.70 -8.41 -9.69
C THR A 91 -33.98 -9.80 -9.13
N ILE A 92 -34.26 -9.90 -7.83
CA ILE A 92 -34.73 -11.12 -7.19
C ILE A 92 -36.25 -11.14 -7.17
N ASP A 93 -36.84 -12.26 -7.55
CA ASP A 93 -38.27 -12.52 -7.39
C ASP A 93 -38.62 -12.85 -5.93
N GLU A 94 -39.37 -11.96 -5.29
CA GLU A 94 -39.75 -12.07 -3.89
C GLU A 94 -40.89 -13.07 -3.63
N ASP A 95 -41.54 -13.58 -4.68
CA ASP A 95 -42.58 -14.62 -4.56
C ASP A 95 -41.98 -16.04 -4.45
N ALA A 96 -40.75 -16.23 -4.90
CA ALA A 96 -40.02 -17.50 -4.84
C ALA A 96 -39.25 -17.72 -3.52
N LEU A 97 -39.24 -16.74 -2.61
CA LEU A 97 -38.48 -16.80 -1.36
C LEU A 97 -39.21 -17.61 -0.26
N PRO A 98 -38.51 -18.52 0.45
CA PRO A 98 -39.04 -19.14 1.66
C PRO A 98 -39.34 -18.09 2.73
N VAL A 99 -40.53 -18.13 3.33
CA VAL A 99 -41.00 -17.11 4.30
C VAL A 99 -40.08 -17.00 5.53
N GLU A 100 -39.35 -18.06 5.87
CA GLU A 100 -38.45 -18.11 7.03
C GLU A 100 -37.10 -17.41 6.81
N THR A 101 -36.64 -17.23 5.56
CA THR A 101 -35.34 -16.60 5.25
C THR A 101 -35.40 -15.06 5.16
N GLY A 102 -36.61 -14.48 5.13
CA GLY A 102 -36.83 -13.05 4.99
C GLY A 102 -36.59 -12.50 3.57
N TYR A 103 -36.65 -11.17 3.44
CA TYR A 103 -36.63 -10.47 2.16
C TYR A 103 -35.32 -9.68 1.95
N PRO A 104 -34.91 -9.37 0.71
CA PRO A 104 -33.74 -8.55 0.45
C PRO A 104 -33.95 -7.11 0.97
N ARG A 105 -32.86 -6.36 1.16
CA ARG A 105 -33.00 -4.95 1.56
C ARG A 105 -33.60 -4.13 0.40
N PRO A 106 -34.48 -3.15 0.69
CA PRO A 106 -35.10 -2.29 -0.32
C PRO A 106 -34.12 -1.57 -1.26
N SER A 107 -32.90 -1.28 -0.78
CA SER A 107 -31.84 -0.62 -1.55
C SER A 107 -30.95 -1.59 -2.34
N SER A 108 -31.18 -2.89 -2.20
CA SER A 108 -30.38 -3.94 -2.83
C SER A 108 -31.14 -4.72 -3.89
N ASN A 109 -32.43 -4.48 -4.08
CA ASN A 109 -33.27 -5.10 -5.11
C ASN A 109 -34.11 -4.01 -5.80
N PRO A 110 -33.81 -3.61 -7.04
CA PRO A 110 -32.80 -4.19 -7.93
C PRO A 110 -31.37 -3.73 -7.64
N ALA A 111 -30.38 -4.55 -8.00
CA ALA A 111 -28.96 -4.23 -7.95
C ALA A 111 -28.41 -3.91 -9.35
N GLU A 112 -27.78 -2.76 -9.53
CA GLU A 112 -27.09 -2.41 -10.78
C GLU A 112 -25.66 -2.94 -10.79
N VAL A 113 -25.29 -3.64 -11.86
CA VAL A 113 -23.99 -4.29 -12.05
C VAL A 113 -23.44 -3.91 -13.43
N GLU A 114 -22.24 -3.33 -13.46
CA GLU A 114 -21.55 -3.01 -14.71
C GLU A 114 -20.61 -4.15 -15.11
N VAL A 115 -20.81 -4.69 -16.32
CA VAL A 115 -19.99 -5.74 -16.91
C VAL A 115 -19.06 -5.13 -17.96
N PHE A 116 -17.75 -5.25 -17.75
CA PHE A 116 -16.72 -4.78 -18.68
C PHE A 116 -16.17 -5.90 -19.56
N ALA A 117 -15.77 -5.56 -20.79
CA ALA A 117 -15.11 -6.49 -21.69
C ALA A 117 -13.85 -7.08 -21.04
N GLY A 118 -13.83 -8.40 -20.83
CA GLY A 118 -12.72 -9.13 -20.19
C GLY A 118 -12.97 -9.54 -18.74
N ASN A 119 -14.09 -9.13 -18.12
CA ASN A 119 -14.55 -9.74 -16.87
C ASN A 119 -15.22 -11.09 -17.16
N THR A 120 -14.66 -12.15 -16.58
CA THR A 120 -15.24 -13.50 -16.74
C THR A 120 -16.38 -13.74 -15.75
N GLU A 121 -16.30 -13.13 -14.56
CA GLU A 121 -17.25 -13.31 -13.45
C GLU A 121 -17.46 -11.99 -12.70
N VAL A 122 -18.66 -11.39 -12.79
CA VAL A 122 -19.02 -10.19 -12.02
C VAL A 122 -19.98 -10.56 -10.89
N PRO A 123 -19.63 -10.34 -9.60
CA PRO A 123 -20.47 -10.77 -8.50
C PRO A 123 -21.60 -9.77 -8.20
N ALA A 124 -22.82 -10.28 -8.10
CA ALA A 124 -23.98 -9.60 -7.51
C ALA A 124 -24.38 -10.34 -6.23
N ILE A 125 -24.44 -9.67 -5.08
CA ILE A 125 -24.69 -10.33 -3.78
C ILE A 125 -25.90 -9.71 -3.11
N PHE A 126 -26.85 -10.57 -2.75
CA PHE A 126 -28.07 -10.21 -2.05
C PHE A 126 -28.12 -10.90 -0.69
N PHE A 127 -28.38 -10.12 0.35
CA PHE A 127 -28.56 -10.61 1.72
C PHE A 127 -30.04 -10.53 2.09
N LEU A 128 -30.60 -11.65 2.53
CA LEU A 128 -31.99 -11.77 2.99
C LEU A 128 -32.04 -11.64 4.51
N SER A 129 -32.92 -10.81 5.05
CA SER A 129 -33.11 -10.70 6.50
C SER A 129 -34.60 -10.87 6.86
N PRO A 130 -34.93 -11.64 7.92
CA PRO A 130 -36.30 -11.79 8.42
C PRO A 130 -36.97 -10.46 8.81
N ASP A 131 -36.17 -9.45 9.15
CA ASP A 131 -36.64 -8.13 9.57
C ASP A 131 -37.12 -7.26 8.39
N ASN A 132 -36.82 -7.65 7.16
CA ASN A 132 -37.26 -6.94 5.96
C ASN A 132 -38.68 -7.37 5.56
N ALA A 133 -39.52 -6.43 5.13
CA ALA A 133 -40.88 -6.72 4.65
C ALA A 133 -40.92 -6.91 3.13
N LYS A 134 -41.76 -7.83 2.66
CA LYS A 134 -42.04 -8.07 1.24
C LYS A 134 -42.49 -6.79 0.54
N GLY A 135 -41.89 -6.45 -0.60
CA GLY A 135 -42.27 -5.31 -1.43
C GLY A 135 -41.98 -3.94 -0.81
N ALA A 136 -41.10 -3.85 0.18
CA ALA A 136 -40.71 -2.56 0.77
C ALA A 136 -39.87 -1.75 -0.24
N VAL A 137 -40.43 -0.65 -0.75
CA VAL A 137 -39.73 0.30 -1.64
C VAL A 137 -38.89 1.26 -0.80
N ALA A 138 -37.65 1.52 -1.19
CA ALA A 138 -36.75 2.43 -0.48
C ALA A 138 -37.36 3.84 -0.37
N ALA A 139 -37.58 4.32 0.86
CA ALA A 139 -37.90 5.71 1.11
C ALA A 139 -36.66 6.59 0.81
N PRO A 140 -36.81 7.80 0.24
CA PRO A 140 -35.68 8.63 -0.12
C PRO A 140 -35.14 9.33 1.13
N SER A 141 -34.11 8.79 1.76
CA SER A 141 -33.31 9.54 2.74
C SER A 141 -32.01 8.83 3.13
N ASP A 142 -30.93 9.60 3.07
CA ASP A 142 -29.90 9.76 4.10
C ASP A 142 -29.20 8.51 4.69
N THR A 143 -27.93 8.41 4.33
CA THR A 143 -26.79 8.25 5.25
C THR A 143 -27.09 7.65 6.64
N ALA A 144 -26.88 6.35 6.82
CA ALA A 144 -26.48 5.79 8.12
C ALA A 144 -25.77 4.44 7.99
N THR A 145 -24.56 4.44 8.54
CA THR A 145 -23.60 3.36 8.82
C THR A 145 -24.15 2.23 9.70
N SER A 146 -23.74 0.98 9.45
CA SER A 146 -23.33 0.05 10.54
C SER A 146 -22.48 -1.12 10.03
N THR A 147 -21.19 -1.04 10.42
CA THR A 147 -20.26 -2.07 10.95
C THR A 147 -20.51 -3.58 10.71
N PRO A 148 -19.44 -4.37 10.50
CA PRO A 148 -19.38 -5.73 11.01
C PRO A 148 -18.28 -5.92 12.07
N THR A 149 -18.68 -6.58 13.16
CA THR A 149 -17.83 -7.15 14.22
C THR A 149 -17.33 -8.54 13.79
N PRO A 150 -16.11 -8.99 14.18
CA PRO A 150 -15.50 -10.23 13.68
C PRO A 150 -15.71 -11.44 14.61
N GLY A 151 -15.81 -12.63 14.02
CA GLY A 151 -15.64 -13.90 14.76
C GLY A 151 -15.86 -15.18 13.95
N ALA A 152 -14.84 -16.04 13.96
CA ALA A 152 -14.81 -17.50 13.76
C ALA A 152 -14.79 -18.08 12.33
N ASP A 153 -13.57 -18.27 11.83
CA ASP A 153 -12.96 -19.49 11.29
C ASP A 153 -13.83 -20.46 10.45
N GLY A 154 -13.51 -20.52 9.16
CA GLY A 154 -13.87 -21.59 8.23
C GLY A 154 -13.02 -21.48 6.97
N GLU A 155 -11.92 -22.24 6.94
CA GLU A 155 -11.05 -22.41 5.76
C GLU A 155 -11.87 -22.92 4.56
N ALA A 156 -12.09 -22.07 3.56
CA ALA A 156 -12.44 -22.49 2.22
C ALA A 156 -11.28 -22.10 1.29
N GLY A 157 -10.43 -23.07 1.00
CA GLY A 157 -9.30 -22.91 0.10
C GLY A 157 -9.78 -22.50 -1.29
N THR A 158 -9.54 -21.23 -1.65
CA THR A 158 -9.61 -20.78 -3.03
C THR A 158 -8.37 -21.33 -3.73
N THR A 159 -8.49 -22.51 -4.34
CA THR A 159 -7.52 -22.99 -5.33
C THR A 159 -7.50 -21.98 -6.46
N THR A 160 -6.54 -21.05 -6.40
CA THR A 160 -6.25 -20.15 -7.51
C THR A 160 -5.61 -21.00 -8.59
N THR A 161 -6.45 -21.57 -9.46
CA THR A 161 -6.00 -22.23 -10.69
C THR A 161 -5.20 -21.19 -11.46
N THR A 162 -3.89 -21.37 -11.46
CA THR A 162 -2.94 -20.52 -12.17
C THR A 162 -3.15 -20.81 -13.65
N ALA A 163 -4.01 -20.03 -14.30
CA ALA A 163 -4.10 -20.05 -15.76
C ALA A 163 -2.70 -19.79 -16.34
N PRO A 164 -2.29 -20.53 -17.38
CA PRO A 164 -1.00 -20.31 -18.02
C PRO A 164 -0.93 -18.87 -18.52
N VAL A 165 0.12 -18.15 -18.13
CA VAL A 165 0.38 -16.79 -18.58
C VAL A 165 0.63 -16.85 -20.10
N THR A 166 -0.41 -16.63 -20.89
CA THR A 166 -0.25 -16.32 -22.31
C THR A 166 0.53 -15.00 -22.41
N ALA A 167 1.40 -14.84 -23.41
CA ALA A 167 2.23 -13.64 -23.56
C ALA A 167 1.41 -12.34 -23.52
N ASP A 168 0.15 -12.39 -23.96
CA ASP A 168 -0.79 -11.29 -23.95
C ASP A 168 -1.20 -10.86 -22.52
N THR A 169 -1.40 -11.81 -21.60
CA THR A 169 -1.74 -11.52 -20.19
C THR A 169 -0.54 -10.98 -19.39
N PHE A 170 0.70 -11.36 -19.75
CA PHE A 170 1.89 -10.84 -19.08
C PHE A 170 2.03 -9.33 -19.27
N TRP A 171 2.00 -8.86 -20.52
CA TRP A 171 2.21 -7.44 -20.83
C TRP A 171 1.09 -6.56 -20.28
N LEU A 172 -0.14 -7.08 -20.24
CA LEU A 172 -1.28 -6.41 -19.62
C LEU A 172 -1.05 -6.15 -18.12
N ARG A 173 -0.42 -7.10 -17.39
CA ARG A 173 -0.09 -6.95 -15.96
C ARG A 173 1.23 -6.21 -15.71
N PHE A 174 2.18 -6.30 -16.64
CA PHE A 174 3.50 -5.70 -16.51
C PHE A 174 3.44 -4.16 -16.45
N TRP A 175 2.72 -3.51 -17.38
CA TRP A 175 2.68 -2.04 -17.45
C TRP A 175 2.07 -1.37 -16.21
N PRO A 176 0.92 -1.82 -15.68
CA PRO A 176 0.36 -1.27 -14.45
C PRO A 176 1.32 -1.42 -13.28
N GLN A 177 1.99 -2.57 -13.19
CA GLN A 177 2.87 -2.86 -12.08
C GLN A 177 4.19 -2.07 -12.15
N LEU A 178 4.68 -1.79 -13.36
CA LEU A 178 5.82 -0.91 -13.58
C LEU A 178 5.50 0.54 -13.20
N VAL A 179 4.36 1.06 -13.64
CA VAL A 179 3.94 2.44 -13.33
C VAL A 179 3.67 2.58 -11.83
N THR A 180 2.90 1.66 -11.24
CA THR A 180 2.63 1.64 -9.79
C THR A 180 3.92 1.52 -8.98
N GLY A 181 4.86 0.67 -9.42
CA GLY A 181 6.17 0.53 -8.80
C GLY A 181 7.01 1.80 -8.83
N LEU A 182 6.98 2.53 -9.95
CA LEU A 182 7.67 3.81 -10.09
C LEU A 182 7.06 4.87 -9.16
N ILE A 183 5.73 4.98 -9.14
CA ILE A 183 5.01 5.93 -8.27
C ILE A 183 5.34 5.62 -6.81
N PHE A 184 5.16 4.38 -6.38
CA PHE A 184 5.49 3.95 -5.01
C PHE A 184 6.97 4.21 -4.66
N GLY A 185 7.89 3.95 -5.59
CA GLY A 185 9.31 4.23 -5.43
C GLY A 185 9.61 5.72 -5.22
N LEU A 186 8.94 6.63 -5.93
CA LEU A 186 9.05 8.08 -5.71
C LEU A 186 8.53 8.50 -4.33
N LEU A 187 7.47 7.86 -3.85
CA LEU A 187 6.91 8.15 -2.52
C LEU A 187 7.86 7.70 -1.41
N ILE A 188 8.41 6.49 -1.51
CA ILE A 188 9.44 6.00 -0.59
C ILE A 188 10.71 6.85 -0.68
N ALA A 189 11.04 7.38 -1.87
CA ALA A 189 12.20 8.25 -2.05
C ALA A 189 12.13 9.50 -1.19
N LEU A 190 10.95 10.13 -1.03
CA LEU A 190 10.78 11.29 -0.16
C LEU A 190 11.20 10.97 1.28
N ALA A 191 10.69 9.87 1.84
CA ALA A 191 11.04 9.45 3.20
C ALA A 191 12.52 9.03 3.30
N ALA A 192 13.04 8.30 2.31
CA ALA A 192 14.41 7.81 2.26
C ALA A 192 15.43 8.94 2.15
N ILE A 193 15.16 9.96 1.33
CA ILE A 193 15.99 11.17 1.23
C ILE A 193 16.08 11.84 2.59
N GLY A 194 14.94 12.08 3.28
CA GLY A 194 14.91 12.69 4.60
C GLY A 194 15.79 11.94 5.62
N ALA A 195 15.59 10.64 5.76
CA ALA A 195 16.40 9.79 6.65
C ALA A 195 17.87 9.76 6.25
N SER A 196 18.17 9.72 4.94
CA SER A 196 19.54 9.77 4.44
C SER A 196 20.23 11.09 4.74
N LEU A 197 19.53 12.23 4.74
CA LEU A 197 20.11 13.52 5.13
C LEU A 197 20.46 13.54 6.62
N ILE A 198 19.57 13.02 7.47
CA ILE A 198 19.86 12.87 8.91
C ILE A 198 21.10 12.00 9.08
N TYR A 199 21.13 10.82 8.47
CA TYR A 199 22.29 9.93 8.57
C TYR A 199 23.56 10.61 8.04
N GLY A 200 23.51 11.22 6.85
CA GLY A 200 24.69 11.83 6.24
C GLY A 200 25.29 12.96 7.08
N THR A 201 24.47 13.74 7.77
CA THR A 201 24.99 14.82 8.64
C THR A 201 25.24 14.39 10.07
N THR A 202 24.57 13.35 10.56
CA THR A 202 24.64 12.96 11.98
C THR A 202 25.34 11.65 12.28
N GLY A 203 25.39 10.72 11.33
CA GLY A 203 25.75 9.31 11.54
C GLY A 203 24.68 8.52 12.29
N LEU A 204 23.54 9.12 12.64
CA LEU A 204 22.48 8.49 13.42
C LEU A 204 21.51 7.73 12.51
N ASN A 205 21.43 6.41 12.69
CA ASN A 205 20.34 5.60 12.15
C ASN A 205 19.08 5.81 13.02
N ASN A 206 18.18 6.66 12.55
CA ASN A 206 16.97 7.03 13.28
C ASN A 206 15.83 6.03 13.06
N PHE A 207 15.63 5.09 13.99
CA PHE A 207 14.49 4.16 13.92
C PHE A 207 13.14 4.83 14.17
N ALA A 208 13.10 6.03 14.77
CA ALA A 208 11.87 6.82 14.89
C ALA A 208 11.48 7.55 13.60
N HIS A 209 12.28 7.46 12.53
CA HIS A 209 11.96 8.12 11.26
C HIS A 209 10.66 7.59 10.64
N GLY A 210 10.32 6.32 10.87
CA GLY A 210 9.02 5.77 10.48
C GLY A 210 7.87 6.53 11.14
N GLU A 211 8.02 6.91 12.41
CA GLU A 211 6.96 7.65 13.11
C GLU A 211 6.80 9.09 12.61
N LEU A 212 7.82 9.70 11.98
CA LEU A 212 7.67 10.96 11.27
C LEU A 212 6.76 10.81 10.04
N VAL A 213 6.84 9.65 9.37
CA VAL A 213 5.94 9.31 8.26
C VAL A 213 4.52 9.10 8.77
N THR A 214 4.34 8.28 9.82
CA THR A 214 3.02 8.08 10.44
C THR A 214 2.40 9.41 10.86
N PHE A 215 3.19 10.29 11.50
CA PHE A 215 2.75 11.61 11.91
C PHE A 215 2.20 12.43 10.73
N GLY A 216 2.89 12.48 9.60
CA GLY A 216 2.39 13.18 8.41
C GLY A 216 1.08 12.62 7.89
N ALA A 217 0.96 11.30 7.85
CA ALA A 217 -0.27 10.63 7.44
C ALA A 217 -1.45 10.97 8.36
N LEU A 218 -1.22 10.95 9.69
CA LEU A 218 -2.22 11.33 10.69
C LEU A 218 -2.59 12.81 10.63
N MET A 219 -1.64 13.70 10.33
CA MET A 219 -1.94 15.13 10.11
C MET A 219 -2.78 15.33 8.84
N ALA A 220 -2.53 14.56 7.78
CA ALA A 220 -3.39 14.61 6.60
C ALA A 220 -4.80 14.07 6.90
N TYR A 221 -4.93 13.01 7.69
CA TYR A 221 -6.22 12.52 8.16
C TYR A 221 -6.94 13.56 9.03
N LEU A 222 -6.24 14.21 9.96
CA LEU A 222 -6.81 15.27 10.78
C LEU A 222 -7.34 16.43 9.93
N PHE A 223 -6.53 16.93 8.98
CA PHE A 223 -6.93 18.08 8.17
C PHE A 223 -7.97 17.74 7.11
N SER A 224 -7.81 16.63 6.38
CA SER A 224 -8.70 16.29 5.26
C SER A 224 -9.88 15.43 5.68
N GLY A 225 -9.67 14.47 6.60
CA GLY A 225 -10.71 13.55 7.06
C GLY A 225 -11.60 14.14 8.15
N ILE A 226 -11.01 14.73 9.19
CA ILE A 226 -11.78 15.25 10.34
C ILE A 226 -12.23 16.70 10.09
N ILE A 227 -11.30 17.60 9.75
CA ILE A 227 -11.61 19.02 9.56
C ILE A 227 -12.27 19.29 8.19
N GLY A 228 -12.06 18.40 7.21
CA GLY A 228 -12.64 18.54 5.87
C GLY A 228 -11.94 19.57 4.98
N LEU A 229 -10.68 19.92 5.26
CA LEU A 229 -9.91 20.82 4.41
C LEU A 229 -9.59 20.15 3.06
N PRO A 230 -9.60 20.92 1.95
CA PRO A 230 -9.14 20.43 0.66
C PRO A 230 -7.70 19.92 0.73
N ALA A 231 -7.40 18.83 0.00
CA ALA A 231 -6.08 18.22 -0.04
C ALA A 231 -4.95 19.22 -0.37
N VAL A 232 -5.24 20.20 -1.22
CA VAL A 232 -4.31 21.28 -1.62
C VAL A 232 -3.81 22.10 -0.42
N ILE A 233 -4.62 22.24 0.63
CA ILE A 233 -4.27 22.96 1.86
C ILE A 233 -3.75 21.97 2.92
N ALA A 234 -4.40 20.80 3.03
CA ALA A 234 -4.05 19.79 4.01
C ALA A 234 -2.62 19.24 3.81
N ILE A 235 -2.17 19.04 2.56
CA ILE A 235 -0.83 18.52 2.25
C ILE A 235 0.26 19.50 2.73
N PRO A 236 0.29 20.79 2.32
CA PRO A 236 1.25 21.75 2.85
C PRO A 236 1.18 21.91 4.37
N ALA A 237 -0.02 21.93 4.95
CA ALA A 237 -0.18 22.05 6.40
C ALA A 237 0.45 20.87 7.15
N ALA A 238 0.18 19.63 6.73
CA ALA A 238 0.80 18.43 7.27
C ALA A 238 2.32 18.43 7.08
N MET A 239 2.81 18.91 5.94
CA MET A 239 4.24 19.00 5.63
C MET A 239 4.95 20.03 6.53
N VAL A 240 4.33 21.19 6.77
CA VAL A 240 4.84 22.22 7.71
C VAL A 240 4.86 21.67 9.14
N LEU A 241 3.79 21.01 9.58
CA LEU A 241 3.76 20.36 10.89
C LEU A 241 4.81 19.25 11.00
N GLY A 242 5.06 18.48 9.95
CA GLY A 242 6.14 17.50 9.89
C GLY A 242 7.51 18.13 10.08
N GLY A 243 7.76 19.28 9.44
CA GLY A 243 9.00 20.04 9.63
C GLY A 243 9.13 20.60 11.05
N LEU A 244 8.04 21.11 11.64
CA LEU A 244 8.01 21.55 13.03
C LEU A 244 8.22 20.38 14.00
N PHE A 245 7.68 19.21 13.70
CA PHE A 245 7.88 18.01 14.50
C PHE A 245 9.34 17.53 14.42
N GLY A 246 9.96 17.55 13.24
CA GLY A 246 11.39 17.31 13.07
C GLY A 246 12.25 18.31 13.85
N TRP A 247 11.90 19.60 13.82
CA TRP A 247 12.54 20.63 14.65
C TRP A 247 12.37 20.35 16.15
N ALA A 248 11.17 19.97 16.59
CA ALA A 248 10.88 19.69 17.98
C ALA A 248 11.70 18.50 18.49
N GLN A 249 11.83 17.43 17.68
CA GLN A 249 12.69 16.30 17.99
C GLN A 249 14.17 16.72 18.08
N ASP A 250 14.67 17.52 17.14
CA ASP A 250 16.04 18.05 17.21
C ASP A 250 16.26 18.89 18.47
N ALA A 251 15.39 19.87 18.71
CA ALA A 251 15.55 20.82 19.81
C ALA A 251 15.35 20.19 21.18
N GLY A 252 14.37 19.29 21.31
CA GLY A 252 13.96 18.68 22.58
C GLY A 252 14.73 17.42 22.95
N ILE A 253 15.15 16.62 21.97
CA ILE A 253 15.77 15.31 22.21
C ILE A 253 17.20 15.31 21.70
N TRP A 254 17.41 15.49 20.40
CA TRP A 254 18.70 15.17 19.79
C TRP A 254 19.80 16.16 20.13
N ARG A 255 19.52 17.46 20.10
CA ARG A 255 20.47 18.52 20.45
C ARG A 255 20.92 18.44 21.90
N PRO A 256 20.03 18.32 22.91
CA PRO A 256 20.46 18.12 24.30
C PRO A 256 21.35 16.89 24.47
N LEU A 257 21.01 15.75 23.86
CA LEU A 257 21.80 14.53 23.96
C LEU A 257 23.18 14.69 23.30
N ARG A 258 23.26 15.33 22.13
CA ARG A 258 24.54 15.66 21.48
C ARG A 258 25.39 16.58 22.34
N LYS A 259 24.80 17.61 22.95
CA LYS A 259 25.52 18.54 23.85
C LYS A 259 26.07 17.86 25.10
N ARG A 260 25.40 16.81 25.59
CA ARG A 260 25.88 15.98 26.71
C ARG A 260 26.97 14.99 26.29
N GLY A 261 27.37 14.97 25.02
CA GLY A 261 28.45 14.11 24.52
C GLY A 261 28.06 12.63 24.38
N LEU A 262 26.77 12.31 24.24
CA LEU A 262 26.36 10.92 24.02
C LEU A 262 26.94 10.40 22.69
N GLY A 263 27.40 9.15 22.72
CA GLY A 263 27.80 8.44 21.50
C GLY A 263 26.62 8.07 20.60
N LEU A 264 26.92 7.62 19.38
CA LEU A 264 25.90 7.23 18.40
C LEU A 264 25.06 6.02 18.84
N ILE A 265 25.69 5.02 19.48
CA ILE A 265 25.00 3.79 19.92
C ILE A 265 23.88 4.10 20.94
N PRO A 266 24.14 4.84 22.05
CA PRO A 266 23.06 5.27 22.94
C PRO A 266 21.97 6.10 22.25
N MET A 267 22.33 6.97 21.31
CA MET A 267 21.31 7.73 20.55
C MET A 267 20.42 6.80 19.71
N MET A 268 20.98 5.76 19.10
CA MET A 268 20.17 4.76 18.37
C MET A 268 19.17 4.06 19.30
N ILE A 269 19.57 3.71 20.52
CA ILE A 269 18.66 3.13 21.53
C ILE A 269 17.52 4.11 21.84
N VAL A 270 17.83 5.40 22.01
CA VAL A 270 16.81 6.45 22.22
C VAL A 270 15.84 6.51 21.04
N THR A 271 16.28 6.33 19.79
CA THR A 271 15.37 6.34 18.62
C THR A 271 14.37 5.19 18.66
N ILE A 272 14.77 4.01 19.16
CA ILE A 272 13.88 2.85 19.29
C ILE A 272 12.83 3.13 20.39
N GLY A 273 13.28 3.64 21.53
CA GLY A 273 12.38 4.05 22.62
C GLY A 273 11.40 5.14 22.20
N LEU A 274 11.88 6.16 21.46
CA LEU A 274 11.04 7.21 20.90
C LEU A 274 10.04 6.67 19.88
N SER A 275 10.46 5.72 19.03
CA SER A 275 9.56 5.10 18.06
C SER A 275 8.40 4.39 18.74
N LEU A 276 8.68 3.57 19.76
CA LEU A 276 7.65 2.89 20.54
C LEU A 276 6.74 3.89 21.26
N ALA A 277 7.32 4.91 21.90
CA ALA A 277 6.54 5.94 22.60
C ALA A 277 5.59 6.68 21.66
N LEU A 278 6.08 7.18 20.52
CA LEU A 278 5.26 7.88 19.53
C LEU A 278 4.16 6.99 18.96
N ARG A 279 4.47 5.73 18.70
CA ARG A 279 3.51 4.78 18.16
C ARG A 279 2.31 4.56 19.10
N TYR A 280 2.57 4.38 20.39
CA TYR A 280 1.49 4.27 21.38
C TYR A 280 0.77 5.60 21.63
N VAL A 281 1.48 6.74 21.54
CA VAL A 281 0.83 8.06 21.56
C VAL A 281 -0.15 8.19 20.38
N PHE A 282 0.21 7.73 19.18
CA PHE A 282 -0.68 7.76 18.03
C PHE A 282 -1.92 6.87 18.21
N VAL A 283 -1.75 5.67 18.77
CA VAL A 283 -2.90 4.80 19.13
C VAL A 283 -3.82 5.49 20.13
N LEU A 284 -3.27 6.13 21.16
CA LEU A 284 -4.07 6.82 22.17
C LEU A 284 -4.86 8.01 21.60
N LEU A 285 -4.30 8.72 20.62
CA LEU A 285 -4.92 9.92 20.04
C LEU A 285 -5.91 9.60 18.92
N PHE A 286 -5.64 8.57 18.10
CA PHE A 286 -6.38 8.29 16.87
C PHE A 286 -7.08 6.92 16.84
N GLY A 287 -6.85 6.09 17.86
CA GLY A 287 -7.41 4.74 17.95
C GLY A 287 -6.58 3.67 17.20
N PRO A 288 -6.91 2.39 17.40
CA PRO A 288 -6.23 1.26 16.76
C PRO A 288 -6.77 0.95 15.35
N ASP A 289 -7.92 1.52 14.99
CA ASP A 289 -8.64 1.21 13.76
C ASP A 289 -7.97 1.74 12.50
N ARG A 290 -8.39 1.19 11.35
CA ARG A 290 -7.96 1.70 10.04
C ARG A 290 -8.68 3.01 9.76
N LEU A 291 -7.90 4.02 9.40
CA LEU A 291 -8.36 5.34 9.01
C LEU A 291 -8.28 5.46 7.49
N THR A 292 -9.23 6.14 6.88
CA THR A 292 -9.28 6.37 5.45
C THR A 292 -9.40 7.86 5.17
N LEU A 293 -8.61 8.35 4.22
CA LEU A 293 -8.73 9.73 3.76
C LEU A 293 -9.75 9.82 2.61
N PRO A 294 -10.39 10.98 2.42
CA PRO A 294 -11.28 11.20 1.29
C PRO A 294 -10.47 11.07 -0.02
N ASN A 295 -10.74 10.02 -0.80
CA ASN A 295 -10.10 9.79 -2.10
C ASN A 295 -11.14 9.32 -3.11
N SER A 296 -10.98 9.73 -4.37
CA SER A 296 -11.82 9.25 -5.45
C SER A 296 -11.33 7.88 -5.89
N THR A 297 -12.21 6.87 -5.86
CA THR A 297 -11.93 5.52 -6.37
C THR A 297 -11.96 5.46 -7.90
N LYS A 298 -12.55 6.48 -8.55
CA LYS A 298 -12.69 6.52 -10.01
C LYS A 298 -11.34 6.68 -10.70
N PRO A 299 -11.09 5.95 -11.80
CA PRO A 299 -9.89 6.14 -12.59
C PRO A 299 -9.89 7.54 -13.21
N PHE A 300 -8.77 8.24 -13.09
CA PHE A 300 -8.59 9.58 -13.65
C PHE A 300 -7.97 9.51 -15.05
N LEU A 301 -7.02 8.59 -15.24
CA LEU A 301 -6.30 8.40 -16.48
C LEU A 301 -6.19 6.91 -16.79
N VAL A 302 -6.66 6.51 -17.97
CA VAL A 302 -6.55 5.13 -18.47
C VAL A 302 -5.75 5.17 -19.76
N ILE A 303 -4.61 4.47 -19.79
CA ILE A 303 -3.75 4.34 -20.97
C ILE A 303 -3.47 2.85 -21.17
N GLY A 304 -4.14 2.24 -22.15
CA GLY A 304 -4.06 0.79 -22.37
C GLY A 304 -4.53 0.02 -21.13
N SER A 305 -3.69 -0.88 -20.60
CA SER A 305 -3.99 -1.62 -19.37
C SER A 305 -3.71 -0.83 -18.08
N VAL A 306 -3.08 0.34 -18.16
CA VAL A 306 -2.72 1.15 -17.00
C VAL A 306 -3.89 2.04 -16.61
N SER A 307 -4.41 1.84 -15.41
CA SER A 307 -5.45 2.68 -14.80
C SER A 307 -4.89 3.38 -13.57
N LEU A 308 -4.86 4.72 -13.61
CA LEU A 308 -4.33 5.56 -12.55
C LEU A 308 -5.42 6.44 -11.95
N LYS A 309 -5.44 6.52 -10.61
CA LYS A 309 -6.28 7.45 -9.88
C LYS A 309 -5.66 8.85 -9.94
N PHE A 310 -6.48 9.87 -9.68
CA PHE A 310 -6.01 11.25 -9.61
C PHE A 310 -4.90 11.41 -8.57
N THR A 311 -5.02 10.71 -7.43
CA THR A 311 -4.03 10.70 -6.35
C THR A 311 -2.69 10.11 -6.77
N ASP A 312 -2.68 9.07 -7.62
CA ASP A 312 -1.44 8.48 -8.11
C ASP A 312 -0.64 9.47 -8.98
N VAL A 313 -1.33 10.11 -9.92
CA VAL A 313 -0.72 11.07 -10.86
C VAL A 313 -0.30 12.35 -10.15
N ALA A 314 -1.19 12.94 -9.34
CA ALA A 314 -0.87 14.12 -8.55
C ALA A 314 0.34 13.85 -7.63
N GLY A 315 0.49 12.62 -7.15
CA GLY A 315 1.56 12.23 -6.26
C GLY A 315 2.90 12.06 -6.87
N ALA A 316 2.94 11.39 -8.00
CA ALA A 316 4.14 11.33 -8.81
C ALA A 316 4.63 12.75 -9.12
N ILE A 317 3.74 13.66 -9.53
CA ILE A 317 4.09 15.05 -9.86
C ILE A 317 4.62 15.79 -8.64
N ILE A 318 3.89 15.77 -7.51
CA ILE A 318 4.31 16.46 -6.29
C ILE A 318 5.65 15.90 -5.79
N ALA A 319 5.82 14.58 -5.79
CA ALA A 319 7.07 13.94 -5.37
C ALA A 319 8.24 14.37 -6.26
N ILE A 320 8.08 14.35 -7.60
CA ILE A 320 9.11 14.81 -8.54
C ILE A 320 9.47 16.27 -8.28
N VAL A 321 8.49 17.16 -8.14
CA VAL A 321 8.71 18.58 -7.87
C VAL A 321 9.49 18.77 -6.58
N VAL A 322 9.11 18.07 -5.51
CA VAL A 322 9.78 18.18 -4.21
C VAL A 322 11.18 17.58 -4.24
N ILE A 323 11.39 16.43 -4.88
CA ILE A 323 12.70 15.81 -5.07
C ILE A 323 13.64 16.74 -5.84
N LEU A 324 13.16 17.35 -6.93
CA LEU A 324 13.91 18.36 -7.68
C LEU A 324 14.22 19.59 -6.82
N GLY A 325 13.25 20.06 -6.03
CA GLY A 325 13.45 21.14 -5.07
C GLY A 325 14.57 20.83 -4.07
N VAL A 326 14.57 19.63 -3.48
CA VAL A 326 15.63 19.16 -2.57
C VAL A 326 16.97 19.09 -3.30
N ALA A 327 17.01 18.54 -4.52
CA ALA A 327 18.24 18.46 -5.32
C ALA A 327 18.82 19.86 -5.60
N LEU A 328 17.98 20.85 -5.93
CA LEU A 328 18.39 22.24 -6.11
C LEU A 328 18.91 22.86 -4.81
N VAL A 329 18.23 22.62 -3.68
CA VAL A 329 18.71 23.06 -2.37
C VAL A 329 20.09 22.47 -2.08
N LEU A 330 20.27 21.16 -2.27
CA LEU A 330 21.53 20.49 -1.99
C LEU A 330 22.68 20.95 -2.89
N THR A 331 22.42 21.20 -4.17
CA THR A 331 23.48 21.52 -5.16
C THR A 331 23.77 23.00 -5.31
N LYS A 332 22.75 23.86 -5.30
CA LYS A 332 22.85 25.27 -5.69
C LYS A 332 22.89 26.25 -4.51
N THR A 333 22.54 25.83 -3.28
CA THR A 333 22.44 26.77 -2.14
C THR A 333 23.63 26.72 -1.19
N LYS A 334 23.80 27.78 -0.38
CA LYS A 334 24.80 27.83 0.70
C LYS A 334 24.55 26.77 1.77
N ILE A 335 23.28 26.49 2.09
CA ILE A 335 22.94 25.45 3.08
C ILE A 335 23.30 24.06 2.56
N GLY A 336 23.08 23.77 1.28
CA GLY A 336 23.49 22.49 0.68
C GLY A 336 25.00 22.28 0.64
N LYS A 337 25.79 23.35 0.45
CA LYS A 337 27.26 23.31 0.61
C LYS A 337 27.67 23.03 2.06
N ALA A 338 27.01 23.67 3.02
CA ALA A 338 27.27 23.46 4.44
C ALA A 338 26.90 22.03 4.89
N MET A 339 25.78 21.46 4.41
CA MET A 339 25.40 20.07 4.67
C MET A 339 26.49 19.08 4.23
N ARG A 340 27.01 19.26 3.01
CA ARG A 340 28.09 18.42 2.45
C ARG A 340 29.39 18.54 3.23
N ALA A 341 29.78 19.76 3.63
CA ALA A 341 30.96 19.96 4.46
C ALA A 341 30.80 19.31 5.85
N VAL A 342 29.61 19.39 6.46
CA VAL A 342 29.30 18.76 7.74
C VAL A 342 29.31 17.23 7.64
N SER A 343 28.81 16.65 6.54
CA SER A 343 28.85 15.20 6.31
C SER A 343 30.25 14.67 6.03
N ASP A 344 31.11 15.47 5.41
CA ASP A 344 32.48 15.06 5.09
C ASP A 344 33.35 15.06 6.35
N ASN A 345 33.38 16.17 7.10
CA ASN A 345 34.09 16.26 8.37
C ASN A 345 33.53 17.39 9.25
N ARG A 346 32.83 17.01 10.32
CA ARG A 346 32.19 17.95 11.26
C ARG A 346 33.18 18.87 11.97
N ALA A 347 34.35 18.36 12.36
CA ALA A 347 35.35 19.13 13.09
C ALA A 347 35.95 20.21 12.18
N LEU A 348 36.36 19.84 10.96
CA LEU A 348 36.86 20.79 9.96
C LEU A 348 35.79 21.80 9.53
N ALA A 349 34.55 21.36 9.35
CA ALA A 349 33.44 22.26 9.07
C ALA A 349 33.28 23.32 10.18
N SER A 350 33.31 22.91 11.45
CA SER A 350 33.23 23.83 12.58
C SER A 350 34.41 24.80 12.65
N ALA A 351 35.64 24.33 12.39
CA ALA A 351 36.85 25.16 12.36
C ALA A 351 36.83 26.19 11.22
N SER A 352 36.17 25.86 10.10
CA SER A 352 35.93 26.78 8.97
C SER A 352 34.79 27.79 9.20
N GLY A 353 34.21 27.84 10.41
CA GLY A 353 33.14 28.78 10.77
C GLY A 353 31.73 28.33 10.42
N ILE A 354 31.52 27.08 9.99
CA ILE A 354 30.18 26.54 9.73
C ILE A 354 29.51 26.20 11.07
N ASN A 355 28.34 26.78 11.31
CA ASN A 355 27.52 26.40 12.47
C ASN A 355 26.87 25.02 12.24
N VAL A 356 27.60 23.97 12.63
CA VAL A 356 27.21 22.56 12.47
C VAL A 356 25.82 22.29 13.05
N GLU A 357 25.52 22.85 14.23
CA GLU A 357 24.26 22.63 14.92
C GLU A 357 23.07 23.24 14.16
N ARG A 358 23.26 24.40 13.53
CA ARG A 358 22.25 25.00 12.65
C ARG A 358 22.01 24.14 11.40
N VAL A 359 23.07 23.57 10.82
CA VAL A 359 22.95 22.69 9.65
C VAL A 359 22.17 21.43 10.01
N ILE A 360 22.50 20.77 11.13
CA ILE A 360 21.79 19.59 11.63
C ILE A 360 20.30 19.92 11.83
N ARG A 361 19.98 21.05 12.46
CA ARG A 361 18.59 21.46 12.67
C ARG A 361 17.82 21.64 11.37
N VAL A 362 18.41 22.27 10.36
CA VAL A 362 17.76 22.43 9.04
C VAL A 362 17.52 21.06 8.40
N VAL A 363 18.47 20.12 8.55
CA VAL A 363 18.29 18.75 8.10
C VAL A 363 17.13 18.05 8.82
N TRP A 364 17.00 18.20 10.14
CA TRP A 364 15.88 17.62 10.88
C TRP A 364 14.52 18.20 10.46
N VAL A 365 14.45 19.52 10.23
CA VAL A 365 13.24 20.18 9.70
C VAL A 365 12.91 19.64 8.30
N GLY A 366 13.89 19.61 7.40
CA GLY A 366 13.69 19.13 6.03
C GLY A 366 13.31 17.65 6.00
N SER A 367 13.95 16.83 6.82
CA SER A 367 13.66 15.40 6.95
C SER A 367 12.25 15.16 7.49
N GLY A 368 11.84 15.87 8.55
CA GLY A 368 10.49 15.78 9.10
C GLY A 368 9.41 16.20 8.09
N ALA A 369 9.67 17.25 7.31
CA ALA A 369 8.77 17.69 6.25
C ALA A 369 8.65 16.65 5.12
N LEU A 370 9.78 16.10 4.65
CA LEU A 370 9.80 15.07 3.60
C LEU A 370 9.16 13.76 4.05
N ALA A 371 9.44 13.32 5.28
CA ALA A 371 8.81 12.15 5.88
C ALA A 371 7.30 12.34 6.03
N ALA A 372 6.87 13.52 6.50
CA ALA A 372 5.46 13.82 6.60
C ALA A 372 4.77 13.80 5.23
N LEU A 373 5.37 14.41 4.20
CA LEU A 373 4.83 14.38 2.84
C LEU A 373 4.69 12.96 2.31
N ALA A 374 5.71 12.10 2.52
CA ALA A 374 5.63 10.69 2.17
C ALA A 374 4.46 10.01 2.90
N GLY A 375 4.27 10.32 4.19
CA GLY A 375 3.16 9.82 4.99
C GLY A 375 1.80 10.26 4.50
N VAL A 376 1.63 11.54 4.16
CA VAL A 376 0.40 12.05 3.54
C VAL A 376 0.06 11.21 2.32
N TYR A 377 1.06 10.95 1.48
CA TYR A 377 0.88 10.16 0.27
C TYR A 377 0.46 8.73 0.55
N VAL A 378 1.13 8.08 1.48
CA VAL A 378 0.77 6.74 1.92
C VAL A 378 -0.68 6.72 2.44
N GLY A 379 -1.11 7.74 3.19
CA GLY A 379 -2.50 7.85 3.67
C GLY A 379 -3.56 8.02 2.57
N TYR A 380 -3.25 8.68 1.45
CA TYR A 380 -4.15 8.76 0.30
C TYR A 380 -4.11 7.52 -0.59
N TYR A 381 -2.95 6.85 -0.67
CA TYR A 381 -2.71 5.71 -1.53
C TYR A 381 -3.23 4.38 -0.94
N GLN A 382 -3.12 4.22 0.38
CA GLN A 382 -3.55 3.03 1.12
C GLN A 382 -4.30 3.42 2.41
N SER A 383 -4.98 2.46 3.03
CA SER A 383 -5.56 2.68 4.36
C SER A 383 -4.47 3.02 5.38
N LEU A 384 -4.73 4.05 6.18
CA LEU A 384 -3.86 4.53 7.23
C LEU A 384 -4.09 3.72 8.51
N ARG A 385 -3.00 3.37 9.18
CA ARG A 385 -2.97 2.84 10.55
C ARG A 385 -1.97 3.62 11.39
N TRP A 386 -2.12 3.53 12.71
CA TRP A 386 -1.20 4.10 13.71
C TRP A 386 0.25 3.59 13.60
N ASP A 387 0.51 2.48 12.91
CA ASP A 387 1.84 1.90 12.69
C ASP A 387 2.33 1.97 11.23
N THR A 388 1.66 2.74 10.38
CA THR A 388 1.93 2.80 8.93
C THR A 388 3.40 3.08 8.61
N GLY A 389 3.99 4.08 9.24
CA GLY A 389 5.39 4.42 9.02
C GLY A 389 6.37 3.37 9.53
N ALA A 390 6.02 2.62 10.59
CA ALA A 390 6.81 1.50 11.08
C ALA A 390 6.81 0.33 10.08
N SER A 391 5.66 0.06 9.44
CA SER A 391 5.54 -1.00 8.43
C SER A 391 6.43 -0.79 7.21
N ILE A 392 6.67 0.46 6.82
CA ILE A 392 7.54 0.81 5.68
C ILE A 392 8.95 1.24 6.08
N LEU A 393 9.27 1.30 7.38
CA LEU A 393 10.57 1.75 7.87
C LEU A 393 11.71 0.87 7.34
N LEU A 394 11.49 -0.44 7.29
CA LEU A 394 12.48 -1.38 6.76
C LEU A 394 12.73 -1.15 5.27
N LEU A 395 11.71 -0.79 4.49
CA LEU A 395 11.86 -0.43 3.08
C LEU A 395 12.61 0.88 2.89
N ILE A 396 12.35 1.86 3.75
CA ILE A 396 13.09 3.13 3.76
C ILE A 396 14.58 2.84 4.01
N PHE A 397 14.91 2.02 5.01
CA PHE A 397 16.30 1.61 5.24
C PHE A 397 16.86 0.76 4.11
N ALA A 398 16.07 -0.13 3.51
CA ALA A 398 16.49 -0.88 2.34
C ALA A 398 16.84 0.05 1.18
N ALA A 399 16.03 1.07 0.91
CA ALA A 399 16.30 2.08 -0.11
C ALA A 399 17.59 2.87 0.17
N ILE A 400 17.81 3.29 1.42
CA ILE A 400 19.01 4.07 1.79
C ILE A 400 20.27 3.19 1.74
N THR A 401 20.22 1.97 2.26
CA THR A 401 21.35 1.04 2.26
C THR A 401 21.69 0.58 0.83
N LEU A 402 20.68 0.26 0.03
CA LEU A 402 20.82 -0.02 -1.39
C LEU A 402 21.44 1.15 -2.14
N GLY A 403 20.95 2.36 -1.87
CA GLY A 403 21.41 3.59 -2.51
C GLY A 403 22.83 4.02 -2.11
N GLY A 404 23.23 3.70 -0.89
CA GLY A 404 24.42 4.21 -0.23
C GLY A 404 24.04 5.17 0.90
N LEU A 405 24.43 4.79 2.12
CA LEU A 405 24.12 5.56 3.33
C LEU A 405 24.66 6.99 3.25
N GLY A 406 23.83 7.97 3.62
CA GLY A 406 24.24 9.38 3.68
C GLY A 406 24.23 10.13 2.34
N SER A 407 23.86 9.47 1.24
CA SER A 407 23.69 10.09 -0.07
C SER A 407 22.21 10.24 -0.43
N ALA A 408 21.73 11.48 -0.52
CA ALA A 408 20.36 11.78 -0.94
C ALA A 408 20.03 11.21 -2.34
N TYR A 409 20.97 11.33 -3.28
CA TYR A 409 20.83 10.76 -4.62
C TYR A 409 20.88 9.23 -4.61
N GLY A 410 21.71 8.66 -3.73
CA GLY A 410 21.71 7.22 -3.41
C GLY A 410 20.32 6.76 -2.99
N ALA A 411 19.77 7.38 -1.95
CA ALA A 411 18.45 7.07 -1.40
C ALA A 411 17.32 7.17 -2.44
N LEU A 412 17.37 8.17 -3.34
CA LEU A 412 16.41 8.28 -4.45
C LEU A 412 16.48 7.07 -5.39
N VAL A 413 17.66 6.75 -5.90
CA VAL A 413 17.85 5.63 -6.82
C VAL A 413 17.47 4.32 -6.14
N GLY A 414 17.91 4.12 -4.89
CA GLY A 414 17.58 2.95 -4.10
C GLY A 414 16.07 2.81 -3.88
N ALA A 415 15.36 3.89 -3.56
CA ALA A 415 13.90 3.86 -3.36
C ALA A 415 13.13 3.53 -4.65
N VAL A 416 13.56 4.08 -5.80
CA VAL A 416 12.96 3.75 -7.10
C VAL A 416 13.17 2.27 -7.42
N VAL A 417 14.39 1.74 -7.24
CA VAL A 417 14.68 0.32 -7.47
C VAL A 417 13.87 -0.58 -6.53
N ILE A 418 13.78 -0.24 -5.25
CA ILE A 418 12.97 -0.96 -4.26
C ILE A 418 11.49 -0.94 -4.63
N GLY A 419 10.94 0.21 -5.04
CA GLY A 419 9.54 0.34 -5.42
C GLY A 419 9.19 -0.45 -6.68
N LEU A 420 10.08 -0.41 -7.69
CA LEU A 420 9.96 -1.22 -8.89
C LEU A 420 10.02 -2.71 -8.56
N ILE A 421 10.99 -3.17 -7.79
CA ILE A 421 11.13 -4.60 -7.47
C ILE A 421 9.98 -5.11 -6.62
N MET A 422 9.54 -4.33 -5.62
CA MET A 422 8.38 -4.67 -4.82
C MET A 422 7.18 -4.94 -5.72
N ASN A 423 6.91 -4.02 -6.63
CA ASN A 423 5.74 -4.13 -7.47
C ASN A 423 5.96 -5.20 -8.56
N LEU A 424 6.99 -5.13 -9.40
CA LEU A 424 7.21 -6.12 -10.47
C LEU A 424 7.28 -7.57 -9.93
N SER A 425 7.75 -7.79 -8.70
CA SER A 425 7.78 -9.13 -8.11
C SER A 425 6.41 -9.80 -8.02
N THR A 426 5.31 -9.04 -7.96
CA THR A 426 3.95 -9.59 -7.89
C THR A 426 3.48 -10.27 -9.18
N LEU A 427 4.27 -10.17 -10.26
CA LEU A 427 4.06 -10.93 -11.49
C LEU A 427 4.40 -12.42 -11.30
N TRP A 428 5.31 -12.74 -10.38
CA TRP A 428 5.78 -14.11 -10.13
C TRP A 428 5.50 -14.58 -8.71
N ILE A 429 5.29 -13.66 -7.77
CA ILE A 429 5.12 -13.93 -6.34
C ILE A 429 3.73 -13.44 -5.91
N PRO A 430 3.04 -14.16 -5.00
CA PRO A 430 1.80 -13.68 -4.38
C PRO A 430 1.93 -12.26 -3.76
N GLU A 431 0.87 -11.45 -3.85
CA GLU A 431 0.89 -10.05 -3.43
C GLU A 431 1.19 -9.86 -1.93
N ASN A 432 0.77 -10.80 -1.09
CA ASN A 432 1.07 -10.81 0.35
C ASN A 432 2.59 -10.89 0.65
N LEU A 433 3.39 -11.40 -0.28
CA LEU A 433 4.84 -11.51 -0.15
C LEU A 433 5.61 -10.40 -0.88
N LYS A 434 4.93 -9.37 -1.41
CA LYS A 434 5.58 -8.28 -2.16
C LYS A 434 6.68 -7.55 -1.38
N PHE A 435 6.58 -7.49 -0.05
CA PHE A 435 7.59 -6.89 0.82
C PHE A 435 8.86 -7.73 0.99
N VAL A 436 8.81 -9.03 0.68
CA VAL A 436 9.95 -9.96 0.81
C VAL A 436 10.97 -9.71 -0.30
N ALA A 437 10.52 -9.48 -1.53
CA ALA A 437 11.42 -9.32 -2.69
C ALA A 437 12.43 -8.16 -2.52
N PRO A 438 12.03 -6.95 -2.10
CA PRO A 438 12.98 -5.87 -1.81
C PRO A 438 13.97 -6.17 -0.70
N LEU A 439 13.54 -6.93 0.32
CA LEU A 439 14.40 -7.30 1.45
C LEU A 439 15.47 -8.30 1.03
N VAL A 440 15.09 -9.31 0.24
CA VAL A 440 16.03 -10.28 -0.34
C VAL A 440 17.04 -9.58 -1.23
N LEU A 441 16.60 -8.66 -2.08
CA LEU A 441 17.48 -7.84 -2.91
C LEU A 441 18.48 -7.05 -2.04
N MET A 442 18.00 -6.40 -0.98
CA MET A 442 18.86 -5.66 -0.05
C MET A 442 19.95 -6.58 0.53
N ILE A 443 19.58 -7.79 0.98
CA ILE A 443 20.55 -8.79 1.49
C ILE A 443 21.59 -9.14 0.42
N ILE A 444 21.15 -9.46 -0.81
CA ILE A 444 22.04 -9.80 -1.92
C ILE A 444 23.04 -8.65 -2.17
N ILE A 445 22.56 -7.42 -2.17
CA ILE A 445 23.40 -6.27 -2.47
C ILE A 445 24.35 -5.95 -1.31
N LEU A 446 23.94 -6.15 -0.06
CA LEU A 446 24.87 -6.03 1.07
C LEU A 446 25.98 -7.09 1.03
N LEU A 447 25.68 -8.30 0.54
CA LEU A 447 26.70 -9.34 0.36
C LEU A 447 27.68 -9.04 -0.78
N VAL A 448 27.19 -8.50 -1.90
CA VAL A 448 28.02 -8.24 -3.09
C VAL A 448 28.71 -6.87 -3.03
N ARG A 449 28.02 -5.85 -2.52
CA ARG A 449 28.43 -4.44 -2.53
C ARG A 449 27.90 -3.69 -1.30
N PRO A 450 28.48 -3.90 -0.10
CA PRO A 450 27.99 -3.36 1.17
C PRO A 450 27.96 -1.83 1.25
N GLN A 451 28.64 -1.14 0.33
CA GLN A 451 28.63 0.32 0.22
C GLN A 451 27.38 0.87 -0.50
N GLY A 452 26.53 -0.01 -1.06
CA GLY A 452 25.40 0.37 -1.91
C GLY A 452 25.82 0.70 -3.35
N ILE A 453 24.84 1.07 -4.18
CA ILE A 453 25.00 1.34 -5.62
C ILE A 453 25.84 2.60 -5.87
N LEU A 454 25.60 3.66 -5.09
CA LEU A 454 26.26 4.97 -5.22
C LEU A 454 27.16 5.31 -4.01
N GLY A 455 27.55 4.32 -3.20
CA GLY A 455 28.47 4.50 -2.08
C GLY A 455 29.84 4.99 -2.52
N ARG A 456 30.37 6.02 -1.83
CA ARG A 456 31.75 6.46 -2.01
C ARG A 456 32.68 5.47 -1.32
N LYS A 457 33.79 5.10 -1.95
CA LYS A 457 34.87 4.36 -1.28
C LYS A 457 35.44 5.24 -0.16
N GLU A 458 35.32 4.82 1.08
CA GLU A 458 36.15 5.37 2.15
C GLU A 458 37.61 5.10 1.78
N ARG A 459 38.39 6.18 1.70
CA ARG A 459 39.84 6.07 1.57
C ARG A 459 40.36 5.71 2.95
N VAL A 460 40.49 4.42 3.22
CA VAL A 460 41.21 3.91 4.40
C VAL A 460 42.65 4.41 4.25
N GLY A 461 43.01 5.41 5.04
CA GLY A 461 44.29 6.11 4.98
C GLY A 461 44.61 6.69 6.33
#